data_AF-A0A520HGW6-F1
#
_entry.id   AF-A0A520HGW6-F1
#
_cell.length_a   1.000
_cell.length_b   1.000
_cell.length_c   1.000
_cell.angle_alpha   90.00
_cell.angle_beta   90.00
_cell.angle_gamma   90.00
#
_symmetry.space_group_name_H-M   'P 1'
#
loop_
_entity.id
_entity.type
_entity.pdbx_description
1 polymer ?
#
loop_
_entity_poly.entity_id
_entity_poly.type
_entity_poly.pdbx_seq_one_letter_code
_entity_poly.pdbx_strand_id
1 'polypeptide(L)'
;AVGALRVEVARDAQRTDGEQSLRGLLMQRSATVNLKPELEIFADDVKCAHGATVGELDRNALFYLASRGLPPTSARALLTRAFVGDALARIGEEAVREAFVADADAWLETRA
;
A
#
# COMPACT_ATOMS: atom_id res chain seq x y z
N ALA A 1 -1.96 -6.33 11.90
CA ALA A 1 -1.25 -5.05 12.12
C ALA A 1 -2.24 -3.94 12.42
N VAL A 2 -1.90 -2.98 13.29
CA VAL A 2 -2.73 -1.79 13.54
C VAL A 2 -1.92 -0.58 13.09
N GLY A 3 -2.47 0.20 12.15
CA GLY A 3 -1.90 1.47 11.70
C GLY A 3 -2.86 2.60 12.04
N ALA A 4 -2.53 3.38 13.08
CA ALA A 4 -3.20 4.63 13.39
C ALA A 4 -2.33 5.77 12.85
N LEU A 5 -2.92 6.64 12.03
CA LEU A 5 -2.18 7.69 11.34
C LEU A 5 -2.99 8.98 11.41
N ARG A 6 -2.45 9.97 12.12
CA ARG A 6 -3.10 11.25 12.36
C ARG A 6 -2.41 12.36 11.57
N VAL A 7 -3.20 13.17 10.88
CA VAL A 7 -2.76 14.40 10.21
C VAL A 7 -3.51 15.57 10.83
N GLU A 8 -2.76 16.62 11.16
CA GLU A 8 -3.29 17.85 11.72
C GLU A 8 -3.14 19.00 10.70
N VAL A 9 -4.19 19.79 10.53
CA VAL A 9 -4.16 21.06 9.80
C VAL A 9 -4.35 22.19 10.80
N ALA A 10 -3.25 22.88 11.09
CA ALA A 10 -3.22 23.99 12.03
C ALA A 10 -4.16 25.13 11.61
N ARG A 11 -4.60 25.94 12.58
CA ARG A 11 -5.58 27.03 12.37
C ARG A 11 -5.16 28.04 11.29
N ASP A 12 -3.87 28.32 11.18
CA ASP A 12 -3.31 29.27 10.21
C ASP A 12 -2.97 28.63 8.85
N ALA A 13 -3.14 27.30 8.70
CA ALA A 13 -2.81 26.54 7.50
C ALA A 13 -3.96 26.57 6.47
N GLN A 14 -4.45 27.77 6.17
CA GLN A 14 -5.47 27.98 5.14
C GLN A 14 -4.92 27.60 3.75
N ARG A 15 -5.81 27.18 2.87
CA ARG A 15 -5.56 26.65 1.52
C ARG A 15 -4.71 25.38 1.48
N THR A 16 -4.62 24.64 2.60
CA THR A 16 -4.01 23.32 2.61
C THR A 16 -4.79 22.39 1.67
N ASP A 17 -4.05 21.68 0.81
CA ASP A 17 -4.55 20.58 -0.03
C ASP A 17 -3.83 19.30 0.38
N GLY A 18 -4.54 18.40 1.05
CA GLY A 18 -3.97 17.22 1.70
C GLY A 18 -4.75 15.96 1.38
N GLU A 19 -4.02 14.88 1.05
CA GLU A 19 -4.59 13.55 0.83
C GLU A 19 -3.87 12.51 1.68
N GLN A 20 -4.65 11.65 2.33
CA GLN A 20 -4.15 10.49 3.07
C GLN A 20 -4.75 9.19 2.48
N SER A 21 -3.89 8.27 2.04
CA SER A 21 -4.32 6.97 1.52
C SER A 21 -3.63 5.83 2.28
N LEU A 22 -4.41 4.98 2.95
CA LEU A 22 -3.94 3.74 3.54
C LEU A 22 -4.50 2.56 2.77
N ARG A 23 -3.62 1.64 2.34
CA ARG A 23 -4.01 0.43 1.62
C ARG A 23 -3.44 -0.77 2.35
N GLY A 24 -4.31 -1.70 2.75
CA GLY A 24 -3.93 -2.95 3.40
C GLY A 24 -4.20 -4.15 2.50
N LEU A 25 -3.20 -5.02 2.35
CA LEU A 25 -3.33 -6.28 1.64
C LEU A 25 -3.20 -7.45 2.63
N LEU A 26 -4.23 -8.29 2.69
CA LEU A 26 -4.24 -9.50 3.50
C LEU A 26 -3.63 -10.66 2.71
N MET A 27 -2.46 -11.13 3.17
CA MET A 27 -1.71 -12.21 2.52
C MET A 27 -2.22 -13.62 2.89
N GLN A 28 -2.92 -13.72 4.02
CA GLN A 28 -3.44 -14.96 4.59
C GLN A 28 -4.86 -14.74 5.13
N ARG A 29 -5.66 -15.81 5.17
CA ARG A 29 -7.04 -15.75 5.69
C ARG A 29 -7.16 -15.40 7.17
N SER A 30 -6.15 -15.76 7.96
CA SER A 30 -6.07 -15.42 9.38
C SER A 30 -5.46 -14.05 9.65
N ALA A 31 -4.97 -13.37 8.60
CA ALA A 31 -4.37 -12.06 8.75
C ALA A 31 -5.43 -11.02 9.12
N THR A 32 -5.06 -10.10 10.00
CA THR A 32 -5.90 -8.98 10.40
C THR A 32 -5.14 -7.68 10.19
N VAL A 33 -5.84 -6.66 9.72
CA VAL A 33 -5.32 -5.30 9.64
C VAL A 33 -6.40 -4.31 10.09
N ASN A 34 -6.01 -3.36 10.92
CA ASN A 34 -6.84 -2.25 11.35
C ASN A 34 -6.18 -0.96 10.86
N LEU A 35 -6.87 -0.22 10.00
CA LEU A 35 -6.42 1.07 9.49
C LEU A 35 -7.31 2.15 10.08
N LYS A 36 -6.71 3.10 10.80
CA LYS A 36 -7.41 4.22 11.44
C LYS A 36 -6.79 5.54 10.95
N PRO A 37 -7.26 6.08 9.81
CA PRO A 37 -6.91 7.43 9.39
C PRO A 37 -7.66 8.47 10.24
N GLU A 38 -6.93 9.46 10.74
CA GLU A 38 -7.48 10.53 11.58
C GLU A 38 -7.08 11.90 11.00
N LEU A 39 -8.06 12.80 10.86
CA LEU A 39 -7.85 14.18 10.41
C LEU A 39 -8.33 15.13 11.50
N GLU A 40 -7.45 16.00 11.98
CA GLU A 40 -7.76 17.10 12.89
C GLU A 40 -7.58 18.42 12.14
N ILE A 41 -8.68 19.07 11.75
CA ILE A 41 -8.65 20.26 10.90
C ILE A 41 -9.17 21.46 11.69
N PHE A 42 -8.31 22.47 11.86
CA PHE A 42 -8.62 23.72 12.54
C PHE A 42 -8.71 24.94 11.60
N ALA A 43 -8.64 24.71 10.29
CA ALA A 43 -8.71 25.72 9.23
C ALA A 43 -9.93 25.50 8.32
N ASP A 44 -10.55 26.58 7.84
CA ASP A 44 -11.83 26.54 7.12
C ASP A 44 -11.66 26.39 5.60
N ASP A 45 -10.72 27.14 5.01
CA ASP A 45 -10.46 27.12 3.56
C ASP A 45 -9.46 26.02 3.22
N VAL A 46 -9.86 24.75 3.25
CA VAL A 46 -8.96 23.61 2.96
C VAL A 46 -9.63 22.55 2.10
N LYS A 47 -8.80 21.73 1.45
CA LYS A 47 -9.20 20.49 0.81
C LYS A 47 -8.43 19.36 1.47
N CYS A 48 -9.12 18.55 2.27
CA CYS A 48 -8.50 17.42 2.92
C CYS A 48 -9.33 16.17 2.65
N ALA A 49 -8.68 15.10 2.21
CA ALA A 49 -9.30 13.80 2.01
C ALA A 49 -8.49 12.71 2.70
N HIS A 50 -9.20 11.70 3.20
CA HIS A 50 -8.58 10.47 3.68
C HIS A 50 -9.35 9.25 3.17
N GLY A 51 -8.63 8.16 2.92
CA GLY A 51 -9.19 6.90 2.46
C GLY A 51 -8.41 5.71 3.01
N ALA A 52 -9.13 4.68 3.41
CA ALA A 52 -8.55 3.41 3.81
C ALA A 52 -9.23 2.25 3.07
N THR A 53 -8.45 1.39 2.43
CA THR A 53 -8.93 0.16 1.79
C THR A 53 -8.21 -1.05 2.37
N VAL A 54 -8.95 -2.15 2.52
CA VAL A 54 -8.41 -3.44 2.93
C VAL A 54 -8.95 -4.49 1.98
N GLY A 55 -8.07 -5.33 1.43
CA GLY A 55 -8.47 -6.38 0.50
C GLY A 55 -7.53 -7.58 0.52
N GLU A 56 -7.91 -8.60 -0.24
CA GLU A 56 -7.08 -9.77 -0.56
C GLU A 56 -6.59 -9.68 -2.01
N LEU A 57 -5.64 -10.53 -2.39
CA LEU A 57 -5.25 -10.70 -3.79
C LEU A 57 -6.45 -11.17 -4.64
N ASP A 58 -6.56 -10.60 -5.85
CA ASP A 58 -7.62 -10.98 -6.79
C ASP A 58 -7.46 -12.45 -7.22
N ARG A 59 -8.48 -13.25 -6.88
CA ARG A 59 -8.51 -14.69 -7.17
C ARG A 59 -8.62 -14.98 -8.65
N ASN A 60 -9.27 -14.12 -9.43
CA ASN A 60 -9.35 -14.27 -10.87
C ASN A 60 -8.00 -13.99 -11.52
N ALA A 61 -7.27 -12.98 -11.05
CA ALA A 61 -5.91 -12.70 -11.49
C ALA A 61 -4.96 -13.86 -11.14
N LEU A 62 -5.04 -14.39 -9.92
CA LEU A 62 -4.27 -15.57 -9.50
C LEU A 62 -4.57 -16.79 -10.37
N PHE A 63 -5.85 -17.08 -10.62
CA PHE A 63 -6.27 -18.17 -11.50
C PHE A 63 -5.76 -17.97 -12.93
N TYR A 64 -5.86 -16.74 -13.45
CA TYR A 64 -5.37 -16.40 -14.77
C TYR A 64 -3.86 -16.64 -14.90
N LEU A 65 -3.05 -16.13 -13.97
CA LEU A 65 -1.60 -16.33 -13.97
C LEU A 65 -1.23 -17.82 -13.88
N ALA A 66 -1.90 -18.57 -13.00
CA ALA A 66 -1.71 -20.01 -12.89
C ALA A 66 -2.05 -20.75 -14.19
N SER A 67 -3.13 -20.35 -14.88
CA SER A 67 -3.51 -20.92 -16.19
C SER A 67 -2.47 -20.69 -17.29
N ARG A 68 -1.58 -19.71 -17.12
CA ARG A 68 -0.46 -19.41 -18.02
C ARG A 68 0.84 -20.09 -17.59
N GLY A 69 0.78 -20.97 -16.59
CA GLY A 69 1.92 -21.78 -16.12
C GLY A 69 2.76 -21.13 -15.03
N LEU A 70 2.33 -19.99 -14.44
CA LEU A 70 3.05 -19.43 -13.30
C LEU A 70 2.82 -20.30 -12.05
N PRO A 71 3.88 -20.63 -11.29
CA PRO A 71 3.75 -21.23 -9.97
C PRO A 71 2.90 -20.34 -9.04
N PRO A 72 2.09 -20.92 -8.14
CA PRO A 72 1.26 -20.15 -7.21
C PRO A 72 2.03 -19.10 -6.39
N THR A 73 3.25 -19.42 -5.95
CA THR A 73 4.14 -18.53 -5.20
C THR A 73 4.56 -17.32 -6.04
N SER A 74 5.05 -17.56 -7.25
CA SER A 74 5.47 -16.47 -8.16
C SER A 74 4.27 -15.63 -8.63
N ALA A 75 3.09 -16.22 -8.81
CA ALA A 75 1.87 -15.45 -9.10
C ALA A 75 1.47 -14.52 -7.95
N ARG A 76 1.55 -15.00 -6.70
CA ARG A 76 1.31 -14.20 -5.49
C ARG A 76 2.37 -13.11 -5.32
N ALA A 77 3.63 -13.45 -5.52
CA ALA A 77 4.76 -12.51 -5.49
C ALA A 77 4.55 -11.38 -6.52
N LEU A 78 4.21 -11.72 -7.76
CA LEU A 78 3.96 -10.75 -8.83
C LEU A 78 2.83 -9.76 -8.49
N LEU A 79 1.68 -10.25 -8.03
CA LEU A 79 0.56 -9.38 -7.69
C LEU A 79 0.85 -8.52 -6.44
N THR A 80 1.57 -9.08 -5.47
CA THR A 80 1.98 -8.34 -4.26
C THR A 80 3.01 -7.28 -4.59
N ARG A 81 3.97 -7.58 -5.48
CA ARG A 81 4.94 -6.63 -6.02
C ARG A 81 4.24 -5.47 -6.73
N ALA A 82 3.23 -5.76 -7.54
CA ALA A 82 2.42 -4.73 -8.18
C ALA A 82 1.72 -3.83 -7.16
N PHE A 83 1.23 -4.38 -6.04
CA PHE A 83 0.59 -3.61 -4.97
C PHE A 83 1.55 -2.63 -4.26
N VAL A 84 2.80 -3.05 -4.01
CA VAL A 84 3.81 -2.19 -3.34
C VAL A 84 4.63 -1.33 -4.30
N GLY A 85 4.49 -1.58 -5.61
CA GLY A 85 5.28 -0.92 -6.67
C GLY A 85 5.19 0.61 -6.63
N ASP A 86 3.99 1.16 -6.43
CA ASP A 86 3.78 2.60 -6.30
C ASP A 86 4.60 3.21 -5.15
N ALA A 87 4.72 2.49 -4.02
CA ALA A 87 5.48 2.96 -2.87
C ALA A 87 6.99 2.95 -3.15
N LEU A 88 7.49 1.88 -3.77
CA LEU A 88 8.90 1.77 -4.16
C LEU A 88 9.29 2.80 -5.23
N ALA A 89 8.39 3.08 -6.18
CA ALA A 89 8.61 4.07 -7.23
C ALA A 89 8.81 5.51 -6.70
N ARG A 90 8.36 5.82 -5.47
CA ARG A 90 8.57 7.14 -4.85
C ARG A 90 9.99 7.34 -4.33
N ILE A 91 10.81 6.30 -4.27
CA ILE A 91 12.24 6.43 -3.93
C ILE A 91 12.94 7.12 -5.10
N GLY A 92 13.36 8.37 -4.90
CA GLY A 92 13.92 9.19 -5.98
C GLY A 92 15.35 8.85 -6.39
N GLU A 93 16.15 8.27 -5.47
CA GLU A 93 17.51 7.84 -5.77
C GLU A 93 17.48 6.42 -6.37
N GLU A 94 18.07 6.26 -7.56
CA GLU A 94 17.97 5.05 -8.36
C GLU A 94 18.58 3.85 -7.67
N ALA A 95 19.82 3.96 -7.17
CA ALA A 95 20.54 2.84 -6.58
C ALA A 95 19.83 2.31 -5.33
N VAL A 96 19.25 3.21 -4.52
CA VAL A 96 18.43 2.87 -3.36
C VAL A 96 17.13 2.21 -3.82
N ARG A 97 16.46 2.75 -4.84
CA ARG A 97 15.23 2.15 -5.35
C ARG A 97 15.47 0.73 -5.87
N GLU A 98 16.50 0.54 -6.68
CA GLU A 98 16.89 -0.78 -7.20
C GLU A 98 17.22 -1.75 -6.07
N ALA A 99 17.96 -1.32 -5.05
CA ALA A 99 18.27 -2.15 -3.89
C ALA A 99 17.00 -2.59 -3.13
N PHE A 100 16.06 -1.67 -2.90
CA PHE A 100 14.79 -2.00 -2.22
C PHE A 100 13.89 -2.88 -3.08
N VAL A 101 13.85 -2.68 -4.39
CA VAL A 101 13.10 -3.54 -5.32
C VAL A 101 13.69 -4.96 -5.31
N ALA A 102 15.01 -5.10 -5.39
CA ALA A 102 15.67 -6.40 -5.36
C ALA A 102 15.43 -7.14 -4.03
N ASP A 103 15.52 -6.44 -2.90
CA ASP A 103 15.23 -7.01 -1.57
C ASP A 103 13.75 -7.45 -1.46
N ALA A 104 12.82 -6.60 -1.92
CA ALA A 104 11.40 -6.92 -1.93
C ALA A 104 11.09 -8.14 -2.81
N ASP A 105 11.67 -8.23 -4.00
CA ASP A 105 11.48 -9.35 -4.93
C ASP A 105 12.00 -10.65 -4.30
N ALA A 106 13.19 -10.64 -3.70
CA ALA A 106 13.73 -11.80 -2.98
C ALA A 106 12.87 -12.21 -1.78
N TRP A 107 12.35 -11.24 -1.02
CA TRP A 107 11.48 -11.51 0.11
C TRP A 107 10.15 -12.14 -0.33
N LEU A 108 9.55 -11.63 -1.41
CA LEU A 108 8.26 -12.09 -1.92
C LEU A 108 8.32 -13.51 -2.48
N GLU A 109 9.36 -13.86 -3.24
CA GLU A 109 9.52 -15.22 -3.79
C GLU A 109 9.64 -16.30 -2.70
N THR A 110 10.08 -15.94 -1.50
CA THR A 110 10.24 -16.90 -0.38
C THR A 110 9.01 -17.01 0.52
N ARG A 111 8.05 -16.09 0.46
CA ARG A 111 6.99 -15.93 1.47
C ARG A 111 5.58 -15.66 0.94
N ALA A 112 5.40 -15.40 -0.35
CA ALA A 112 4.11 -15.03 -0.95
C ALA A 112 3.14 -16.21 -1.15
#